data_AF-A0A9P6H790-F1
#
_entry.id   AF-A0A9P6H790-F1
#
_cell.length_a   1.000
_cell.length_b   1.000
_cell.length_c   1.000
_cell.angle_alpha   90.00
_cell.angle_beta   90.00
_cell.angle_gamma   90.00
#
_symmetry.space_group_name_H-M   'P 1'
#
loop_
_entity.id
_entity.type
_entity.pdbx_description
1 polymer ?
#
loop_
_entity_poly.entity_id
_entity_poly.type
_entity_poly.pdbx_seq_one_letter_code
_entity_poly.pdbx_strand_id
1 'polypeptide(L)'
;MSNDEKIVDLSDMELISLEFLGSSAAQQVIDFIEAIRKVPMQFKWLTVFQLQCLSAQMKFHPDVPASPTSPMTSEATLLSNLSGTIAPSPDLVSVIERVHFYTGVSEDHCPLLFQRSDVQTRPFIIPQERHSVIPEKTAHGANHMVLKSAFWKETVAPEIISLLKDKTRGVRVSSMLPVRFSTPGEDGKDVFDDHIVLWISVHPNTTEETACRDANADILAILSKHGVQDVAVHWIEGAVERLGGPPEMMSVASDTDPTQYIR
;
A
#
# COMPACT_ATOMS: atom_id res chain seq x y z
N MET A 1 23.84 23.43 16.21
CA MET A 1 24.19 22.11 16.77
C MET A 1 24.11 21.09 15.65
N SER A 2 24.92 20.03 15.71
CA SER A 2 24.93 19.02 14.63
C SER A 2 23.78 18.04 14.82
N ASN A 3 23.14 17.63 13.72
CA ASN A 3 22.05 16.66 13.74
C ASN A 3 22.49 15.26 14.23
N ASP A 4 23.79 14.98 14.18
CA ASP A 4 24.40 13.71 14.60
C ASP A 4 24.83 13.67 16.08
N GLU A 5 24.71 14.80 16.77
CA GLU A 5 25.06 14.93 18.18
C GLU A 5 24.17 14.03 19.04
N LYS A 6 24.74 13.40 20.07
CA LYS A 6 24.02 12.43 20.90
C LYS A 6 23.22 13.14 21.98
N ILE A 7 21.95 12.75 22.12
CA ILE A 7 21.03 13.35 23.12
C ILE A 7 21.58 13.19 24.55
N VAL A 8 22.28 12.09 24.83
CA VAL A 8 22.85 11.80 26.15
C VAL A 8 23.96 12.77 26.57
N ASP A 9 24.57 13.48 25.61
CA ASP A 9 25.67 14.40 25.85
C ASP A 9 25.18 15.86 26.00
N LEU A 10 23.88 16.12 25.81
CA LEU A 10 23.29 17.45 25.86
C LEU A 10 22.87 17.87 27.27
N SER A 11 23.08 19.15 27.58
CA SER A 11 22.60 19.81 28.79
C SER A 11 21.13 20.23 28.69
N ASP A 12 20.49 20.46 29.85
CA ASP A 12 19.11 20.95 29.92
C ASP A 12 18.91 22.28 29.17
N MET A 13 19.92 23.15 29.18
CA MET A 13 19.87 24.42 28.46
C MET A 13 19.86 24.23 26.93
N GLU A 14 20.61 23.24 26.45
CA GLU A 14 20.65 22.90 25.02
C GLU A 14 19.34 22.22 24.58
N LEU A 15 18.80 21.32 25.42
CA LEU A 15 17.52 20.67 25.18
C LEU A 15 16.34 21.65 25.20
N ILE A 16 16.39 22.69 26.05
CA ILE A 16 15.43 23.80 26.04
C ILE A 16 15.58 24.65 24.77
N SER A 17 16.81 24.97 24.38
CA SER A 17 17.09 25.74 23.15
C SER A 17 16.64 25.00 21.88
N LEU A 18 16.60 23.66 21.91
CA LEU A 18 16.11 22.82 20.82
C LEU A 18 14.60 22.53 20.90
N GLU A 19 13.89 23.15 21.85
CA GLU A 19 12.46 22.95 22.10
C GLU A 19 12.06 21.51 22.49
N PHE A 20 13.00 20.68 22.97
CA PHE A 20 12.66 19.35 23.48
C PHE A 20 12.29 19.36 24.97
N LEU A 21 12.66 20.42 25.69
CA LEU A 21 12.25 20.67 27.07
C LEU A 21 11.63 22.07 27.19
N GLY A 22 10.65 22.21 28.08
CA GLY A 22 9.95 23.48 28.34
C GLY A 22 8.48 23.45 27.93
N SER A 23 7.79 24.59 28.04
CA SER A 23 6.35 24.69 27.84
C SER A 23 5.89 24.50 26.39
N SER A 24 6.80 24.56 25.41
CA SER A 24 6.52 24.33 23.99
C SER A 24 6.80 22.90 23.52
N ALA A 25 7.41 22.06 24.37
CA ALA A 25 7.75 20.68 24.04
C ALA A 25 6.56 19.74 24.23
N ALA A 26 6.44 18.73 23.37
CA ALA A 26 5.42 17.69 23.51
C ALA A 26 5.70 16.82 24.75
N GLN A 27 4.67 16.46 25.52
CA GLN A 27 4.84 15.71 26.77
C GLN A 27 5.57 14.38 26.56
N GLN A 28 5.30 13.66 25.47
CA GLN A 28 5.99 12.40 25.18
C GLN A 28 7.49 12.59 24.90
N VAL A 29 7.90 13.73 24.34
CA VAL A 29 9.31 14.06 24.12
C VAL A 29 10.00 14.33 25.47
N ILE A 30 9.32 15.02 26.38
CA ILE A 30 9.79 15.26 27.75
C ILE A 30 9.95 13.93 28.49
N ASP A 31 8.93 13.06 28.46
CA ASP A 31 8.95 11.75 29.11
C ASP A 31 10.06 10.86 28.54
N PHE A 32 10.29 10.93 27.23
CA PHE A 32 11.35 10.17 26.57
C PHE A 32 12.75 10.67 26.97
N ILE A 33 12.95 11.99 27.08
CA ILE A 33 14.20 12.55 27.64
C ILE A 33 14.41 12.08 29.09
N GLU A 34 13.35 12.04 29.90
CA GLU A 34 13.45 11.54 31.27
C GLU A 34 13.84 10.05 31.32
N ALA A 35 13.29 9.23 30.41
CA ALA A 35 13.67 7.83 30.26
C ALA A 35 15.13 7.66 29.83
N ILE A 36 15.61 8.49 28.89
CA ILE A 36 17.02 8.51 28.47
C ILE A 36 17.93 8.82 29.65
N ARG A 37 17.56 9.78 30.51
CA ARG A 37 18.33 10.12 31.72
C ARG A 37 18.40 8.98 32.72
N LYS A 38 17.35 8.16 32.84
CA LYS A 38 17.31 7.01 33.74
C LYS A 38 18.22 5.87 33.27
N VAL A 39 18.39 5.68 31.96
CA VAL A 39 19.18 4.57 31.39
C VAL A 39 20.04 5.02 30.18
N PRO A 40 20.99 5.96 30.37
CA PRO A 40 21.68 6.62 29.26
C PRO A 40 22.50 5.66 28.38
N MET A 41 22.99 4.56 28.96
CA MET A 41 23.77 3.55 28.22
C MET A 41 22.98 2.86 27.11
N GLN A 42 21.65 2.74 27.24
CA GLN A 42 20.78 2.09 26.24
C GLN A 42 20.44 3.01 25.06
N PHE A 43 20.61 4.33 25.24
CA PHE A 43 20.23 5.36 24.27
C PHE A 43 21.42 6.15 23.72
N LYS A 44 22.66 5.68 23.93
CA LYS A 44 23.88 6.28 23.35
C LYS A 44 23.88 6.39 21.82
N TRP A 45 23.05 5.59 21.15
CA TRP A 45 22.90 5.64 19.71
C TRP A 45 22.02 6.81 19.25
N LEU A 46 21.14 7.32 20.11
CA LEU A 46 20.10 8.29 19.77
C LEU A 46 20.67 9.68 19.48
N THR A 47 20.35 10.24 18.32
CA THR A 47 20.82 11.57 17.89
C THR A 47 19.76 12.66 18.05
N VAL A 48 20.21 13.91 17.99
CA VAL A 48 19.34 15.10 17.90
C VAL A 48 18.33 14.96 16.78
N PHE A 49 18.75 14.56 15.59
CA PHE A 49 17.85 14.38 14.44
C PHE A 49 16.70 13.40 14.72
N GLN A 50 16.99 12.26 15.35
CA GLN A 50 15.98 11.25 15.65
C GLN A 50 14.95 11.78 16.65
N LEU A 51 15.39 12.58 17.64
CA LEU A 51 14.48 13.21 18.59
C LEU A 51 13.68 14.37 17.96
N GLN A 52 14.26 15.10 17.00
CA GLN A 52 13.53 16.08 16.19
C GLN A 52 12.42 15.43 15.37
N CYS A 53 12.69 14.27 14.77
CA CYS A 53 11.69 13.52 14.02
C CYS A 53 10.51 13.14 14.92
N LEU A 54 10.79 12.63 16.12
CA LEU A 54 9.75 12.30 17.11
C LEU A 54 8.98 13.55 17.54
N SER A 55 9.67 14.65 17.85
CA SER A 55 9.02 15.90 18.24
C SER A 55 8.14 16.48 17.14
N ALA A 56 8.59 16.41 15.88
CA ALA A 56 7.80 16.85 14.74
C ALA A 56 6.57 15.95 14.55
N GLN A 57 6.74 14.63 14.64
CA GLN A 57 5.62 13.69 14.58
C GLN A 57 4.53 14.04 15.60
N MET A 58 4.90 14.31 16.86
CA MET A 58 3.94 14.66 17.91
C MET A 58 3.32 16.06 17.72
N LYS A 59 4.04 17.01 17.12
CA LYS A 59 3.49 18.34 16.78
C LYS A 59 2.44 18.26 15.67
N PHE A 60 2.59 17.35 14.70
CA PHE A 60 1.67 17.21 13.57
C PHE A 60 0.60 16.11 13.75
N HIS A 61 0.82 15.17 14.67
CA HIS A 61 -0.12 14.12 15.07
C HIS A 61 -0.18 14.07 16.62
N PRO A 62 -0.92 14.99 17.26
CA PRO A 62 -0.97 15.09 18.73
C PRO A 62 -1.74 13.94 19.40
N ASP A 63 -2.49 13.15 18.63
CA ASP A 63 -3.10 11.92 19.11
C ASP A 63 -2.07 10.78 19.12
N VAL A 64 -2.12 9.95 20.15
CA VAL A 64 -1.55 8.58 20.18
C VAL A 64 -1.77 7.95 18.79
N PRO A 65 -0.87 7.11 18.24
CA PRO A 65 -1.21 6.36 17.03
C PRO A 65 -2.41 5.47 17.33
N ALA A 66 -3.61 6.03 17.19
CA ALA A 66 -4.76 5.29 16.75
C ALA A 66 -4.31 4.74 15.40
N SER A 67 -4.38 3.40 15.28
CA SER A 67 -4.40 2.74 13.98
C SER A 67 -5.13 3.63 12.97
N PRO A 68 -4.62 3.77 11.74
CA PRO A 68 -5.13 4.74 10.79
C PRO A 68 -6.62 4.50 10.62
N THR A 69 -7.43 5.28 11.33
CA THR A 69 -8.87 5.31 11.16
C THR A 69 -9.07 6.31 10.05
N SER A 70 -8.74 5.88 8.84
CA SER A 70 -9.26 6.49 7.63
C SER A 70 -10.80 6.48 7.71
N PRO A 71 -11.47 7.49 7.15
CA PRO A 71 -12.86 7.77 7.44
C PRO A 71 -13.71 6.53 7.16
N MET A 72 -14.45 6.15 8.19
CA MET A 72 -15.49 5.14 8.16
C MET A 72 -16.59 5.61 7.20
N THR A 73 -16.45 5.31 5.90
CA THR A 73 -17.60 5.10 5.04
C THR A 73 -17.72 3.61 4.80
N SER A 74 -18.42 3.01 5.74
CA SER A 74 -18.91 1.64 5.77
C SER A 74 -19.78 1.34 4.55
N GLU A 75 -19.20 1.11 3.38
CA GLU A 75 -19.90 0.39 2.32
C GLU A 75 -19.79 -1.13 2.51
N ALA A 76 -18.69 -1.63 3.09
CA ALA A 76 -18.53 -3.05 3.40
C ALA A 76 -19.60 -3.57 4.40
N THR A 77 -20.00 -2.75 5.38
CA THR A 77 -21.08 -3.10 6.32
C THR A 77 -22.48 -2.92 5.70
N LEU A 78 -22.64 -2.09 4.67
CA LEU A 78 -23.92 -1.95 3.94
C LEU A 78 -24.13 -3.08 2.91
N LEU A 79 -23.06 -3.62 2.34
CA LEU A 79 -23.12 -4.72 1.36
C LEU A 79 -23.42 -6.08 2.00
N SER A 80 -23.17 -6.25 3.30
CA SER A 80 -23.46 -7.49 4.04
C SER A 80 -24.97 -7.81 4.14
N ASN A 81 -25.85 -6.84 3.85
CA ASN A 81 -27.30 -7.01 3.88
C ASN A 81 -27.97 -7.08 2.49
N LEU A 82 -27.20 -7.06 1.39
CA LEU A 82 -27.76 -7.22 0.05
C LEU A 82 -27.83 -8.70 -0.33
N SER A 83 -28.79 -9.41 0.27
CA SER A 83 -29.43 -10.56 -0.37
C SER A 83 -30.32 -10.04 -1.52
N GLY A 84 -29.70 -9.53 -2.57
CA GLY A 84 -30.35 -9.00 -3.75
C GLY A 84 -30.10 -9.89 -4.95
N THR A 85 -31.08 -10.72 -5.28
CA THR A 85 -31.14 -11.59 -6.46
C THR A 85 -31.11 -10.77 -7.75
N ILE A 86 -29.93 -10.32 -8.17
CA ILE A 86 -29.68 -9.90 -9.55
C ILE A 86 -28.47 -10.71 -9.98
N ALA A 87 -28.68 -11.63 -10.92
CA ALA A 87 -27.57 -12.35 -11.53
C ALA A 87 -26.61 -11.29 -12.10
N PRO A 88 -25.34 -11.23 -11.65
CA PRO A 88 -24.36 -10.34 -12.27
C PRO A 88 -24.35 -10.65 -13.77
N SER A 89 -24.22 -9.63 -14.62
CA SER A 89 -23.84 -9.90 -16.01
C SER A 89 -22.59 -10.79 -15.99
N PRO A 90 -22.42 -11.75 -16.90
CA PRO A 90 -21.45 -12.84 -16.77
C PRO A 90 -19.98 -12.41 -16.56
N ASP A 91 -19.67 -11.13 -16.76
CA ASP A 91 -18.34 -10.54 -16.62
C ASP A 91 -18.14 -9.69 -15.34
N LEU A 92 -19.14 -9.62 -14.45
CA LEU A 92 -19.06 -8.84 -13.20
C LEU A 92 -18.69 -9.72 -12.01
N VAL A 93 -17.89 -9.15 -11.12
CA VAL A 93 -17.46 -9.78 -9.87
C VAL A 93 -18.65 -9.82 -8.90
N SER A 94 -18.90 -10.97 -8.29
CA SER A 94 -19.98 -11.08 -7.29
C SER A 94 -19.67 -10.29 -6.02
N VAL A 95 -20.68 -9.86 -5.27
CA VAL A 95 -20.47 -9.09 -4.01
C VAL A 95 -19.64 -9.89 -3.00
N ILE A 96 -19.88 -11.20 -2.88
CA ILE A 96 -19.12 -12.06 -1.98
C ILE A 96 -17.66 -12.19 -2.41
N GLU A 97 -17.41 -12.35 -3.70
CA GLU A 97 -16.06 -12.39 -4.27
C GLU A 97 -15.35 -11.05 -4.05
N ARG A 98 -16.00 -9.91 -4.31
CA ARG A 98 -15.45 -8.57 -4.10
C ARG A 98 -14.84 -8.37 -2.71
N VAL A 99 -15.51 -8.90 -1.69
CA VAL A 99 -15.10 -8.77 -0.28
C VAL A 99 -14.06 -9.81 0.13
N HIS A 100 -14.14 -11.04 -0.37
CA HIS A 100 -13.34 -12.16 0.14
C HIS A 100 -12.22 -12.62 -0.80
N PHE A 101 -12.09 -12.05 -1.99
CA PHE A 101 -11.11 -12.51 -2.97
C PHE A 101 -9.66 -12.40 -2.47
N TYR A 102 -9.35 -11.37 -1.67
CA TYR A 102 -8.01 -11.11 -1.11
C TYR A 102 -7.92 -11.36 0.40
N THR A 103 -8.79 -12.22 0.95
CA THR A 103 -8.69 -12.64 2.35
C THR A 103 -7.26 -13.10 2.67
N GLY A 104 -6.66 -12.60 3.76
CA GLY A 104 -5.30 -12.94 4.18
C GLY A 104 -4.18 -12.01 3.67
N VAL A 105 -4.46 -11.14 2.70
CA VAL A 105 -3.43 -10.21 2.17
C VAL A 105 -3.09 -9.08 3.15
N SER A 106 -4.02 -8.72 4.03
CA SER A 106 -3.88 -7.66 5.04
C SER A 106 -4.72 -8.01 6.27
N GLU A 107 -4.17 -7.80 7.47
CA GLU A 107 -4.83 -8.08 8.74
C GLU A 107 -5.94 -7.07 9.06
N ASP A 108 -5.68 -5.78 8.80
CA ASP A 108 -6.60 -4.70 9.19
C ASP A 108 -7.66 -4.42 8.11
N HIS A 109 -7.25 -4.40 6.84
CA HIS A 109 -8.10 -4.05 5.71
C HIS A 109 -7.70 -4.81 4.44
N CYS A 110 -8.46 -5.87 4.12
CA CYS A 110 -8.30 -6.57 2.86
C CYS A 110 -8.71 -5.66 1.68
N PRO A 111 -7.90 -5.58 0.61
CA PRO A 111 -8.24 -4.78 -0.56
C PRO A 111 -9.50 -5.35 -1.22
N LEU A 112 -10.42 -4.47 -1.59
CA LEU A 112 -11.64 -4.86 -2.30
C LEU A 112 -11.35 -5.12 -3.78
N LEU A 113 -11.80 -6.26 -4.28
CA LEU A 113 -11.69 -6.59 -5.70
C LEU A 113 -12.74 -5.80 -6.49
N PHE A 114 -12.28 -4.87 -7.31
CA PHE A 114 -13.13 -4.04 -8.14
C PHE A 114 -13.56 -4.76 -9.43
N GLN A 115 -12.61 -5.37 -10.14
CA GLN A 115 -12.83 -6.09 -11.41
C GLN A 115 -11.69 -7.10 -11.61
N ARG A 116 -11.92 -8.23 -12.31
CA ARG A 116 -10.83 -9.09 -12.83
C ARG A 116 -11.09 -9.62 -14.24
N SER A 117 -10.03 -9.83 -15.03
CA SER A 117 -10.16 -10.27 -16.43
C SER A 117 -10.50 -11.75 -16.61
N ASP A 118 -10.33 -12.55 -15.57
CA ASP A 118 -10.34 -14.01 -15.59
C ASP A 118 -11.54 -14.61 -14.82
N VAL A 119 -12.62 -13.83 -14.63
CA VAL A 119 -13.87 -14.28 -13.97
C VAL A 119 -14.37 -15.60 -14.57
N GLN A 120 -14.38 -15.71 -15.91
CA GLN A 120 -14.90 -16.89 -16.60
C GLN A 120 -13.92 -18.08 -16.62
N THR A 121 -12.62 -17.81 -16.70
CA THR A 121 -11.60 -18.86 -16.81
C THR A 121 -11.16 -19.41 -15.46
N ARG A 122 -11.29 -18.62 -14.39
CA ARG A 122 -10.89 -18.95 -13.02
C ARG A 122 -11.97 -18.52 -12.02
N PRO A 123 -13.13 -19.22 -11.98
CA PRO A 123 -14.24 -18.81 -11.14
C PRO A 123 -13.86 -18.82 -9.65
N PHE A 124 -14.38 -17.85 -8.90
CA PHE A 124 -14.24 -17.83 -7.44
C PHE A 124 -15.06 -18.95 -6.81
N ILE A 125 -14.41 -19.79 -6.01
CA ILE A 125 -15.06 -20.91 -5.34
C ILE A 125 -15.65 -20.41 -4.03
N ILE A 126 -16.97 -20.32 -3.97
CA ILE A 126 -17.69 -20.04 -2.72
C ILE A 126 -17.79 -21.36 -1.94
N PRO A 127 -17.25 -21.43 -0.72
CA PRO A 127 -17.36 -22.63 0.08
C PRO A 127 -18.83 -22.91 0.43
N GLN A 128 -19.32 -24.12 0.12
CA GLN A 128 -20.71 -24.51 0.38
C GLN A 128 -20.91 -25.08 1.79
N GLU A 129 -19.84 -25.58 2.42
CA GLU A 129 -19.93 -26.22 3.72
C GLU A 129 -19.67 -25.24 4.86
N ARG A 130 -20.34 -25.48 5.99
CA ARG A 130 -20.29 -24.64 7.19
C ARG A 130 -18.89 -24.46 7.80
N HIS A 131 -17.95 -25.35 7.50
CA HIS A 131 -16.59 -25.34 8.04
C HIS A 131 -15.51 -25.14 6.96
N SER A 132 -15.89 -24.91 5.71
CA SER A 132 -14.91 -24.61 4.67
C SER A 132 -14.46 -23.16 4.80
N VAL A 133 -13.16 -22.97 4.99
CA VAL A 133 -12.53 -21.66 5.11
C VAL A 133 -12.09 -21.19 3.74
N ILE A 134 -12.32 -19.91 3.42
CA ILE A 134 -11.75 -19.28 2.22
C ILE A 134 -10.23 -19.23 2.43
N PRO A 135 -9.42 -19.83 1.54
CA PRO A 135 -7.98 -19.86 1.72
C PRO A 135 -7.40 -18.44 1.80
N GLU A 136 -6.56 -18.21 2.80
CA GLU A 136 -5.82 -16.96 2.92
C GLU A 136 -4.79 -16.85 1.79
N LYS A 137 -4.74 -15.68 1.15
CA LYS A 137 -3.79 -15.37 0.09
C LYS A 137 -2.65 -14.52 0.61
N THR A 138 -1.45 -14.80 0.15
CA THR A 138 -0.28 -13.93 0.32
C THR A 138 0.15 -13.38 -1.03
N ALA A 139 0.38 -12.08 -1.11
CA ALA A 139 0.85 -11.42 -2.33
C ALA A 139 2.38 -11.43 -2.42
N HIS A 140 2.92 -11.90 -3.53
CA HIS A 140 4.36 -11.94 -3.80
C HIS A 140 4.68 -11.19 -5.09
N GLY A 141 5.92 -10.73 -5.26
CA GLY A 141 6.37 -10.23 -6.55
C GLY A 141 6.41 -11.34 -7.61
N ALA A 142 5.92 -11.07 -8.83
CA ALA A 142 5.69 -12.10 -9.86
C ALA A 142 6.91 -12.92 -10.32
N ASN A 143 8.14 -12.51 -9.99
CA ASN A 143 9.38 -13.20 -10.36
C ASN A 143 9.47 -13.67 -11.82
N HIS A 144 9.01 -12.84 -12.75
CA HIS A 144 9.10 -13.09 -14.19
C HIS A 144 10.22 -12.27 -14.82
N MET A 145 10.96 -12.85 -15.77
CA MET A 145 12.14 -12.21 -16.40
C MET A 145 11.82 -10.82 -16.99
N VAL A 146 10.69 -10.71 -17.69
CA VAL A 146 10.23 -9.43 -18.27
C VAL A 146 9.76 -8.45 -17.18
N LEU A 147 9.07 -8.95 -16.14
CA LEU A 147 8.40 -8.11 -15.13
C LEU A 147 9.32 -7.70 -13.97
N LYS A 148 10.46 -8.36 -13.79
CA LYS A 148 11.49 -8.01 -12.80
C LYS A 148 12.51 -6.98 -13.28
N SER A 149 12.64 -6.82 -14.60
CA SER A 149 13.77 -6.11 -15.20
C SER A 149 13.47 -4.63 -15.45
N ALA A 150 14.52 -3.87 -15.82
CA ALA A 150 14.39 -2.50 -16.32
C ALA A 150 13.34 -2.37 -17.44
N PHE A 151 13.17 -3.43 -18.23
CA PHE A 151 12.20 -3.49 -19.32
C PHE A 151 10.74 -3.30 -18.87
N TRP A 152 10.36 -3.79 -17.69
CA TRP A 152 9.04 -3.49 -17.11
C TRP A 152 8.86 -1.98 -16.93
N LYS A 153 9.84 -1.33 -16.30
CA LYS A 153 9.80 0.10 -15.95
C LYS A 153 9.91 1.00 -17.17
N GLU A 154 10.68 0.60 -18.17
CA GLU A 154 11.02 1.43 -19.33
C GLU A 154 10.10 1.21 -20.53
N THR A 155 9.44 0.05 -20.64
CA THR A 155 8.67 -0.32 -21.83
C THR A 155 7.25 -0.75 -21.50
N VAL A 156 7.08 -1.86 -20.77
CA VAL A 156 5.75 -2.49 -20.61
C VAL A 156 4.81 -1.62 -19.76
N ALA A 157 5.26 -1.18 -18.58
CA ALA A 157 4.45 -0.37 -17.70
C ALA A 157 4.10 1.00 -18.31
N PRO A 158 5.03 1.75 -18.94
CA PRO A 158 4.68 2.98 -19.65
C PRO A 158 3.66 2.80 -20.77
N GLU A 159 3.73 1.71 -21.55
CA GLU A 159 2.77 1.43 -22.63
C GLU A 159 1.36 1.22 -22.07
N ILE A 160 1.23 0.43 -20.99
CA ILE A 160 -0.05 0.24 -20.29
C ILE A 160 -0.55 1.54 -19.66
N ILE A 161 0.33 2.32 -19.01
CA ILE A 161 -0.04 3.62 -18.44
C ILE A 161 -0.51 4.58 -19.53
N SER A 162 0.13 4.58 -20.70
CA SER A 162 -0.28 5.42 -21.84
C SER A 162 -1.67 5.04 -22.35
N LEU A 163 -1.96 3.73 -22.43
CA LEU A 163 -3.29 3.21 -22.77
C LEU A 163 -4.34 3.70 -21.76
N LEU A 164 -4.05 3.61 -20.47
CA LEU A 164 -4.99 3.95 -19.39
C LEU A 164 -5.17 5.47 -19.20
N LYS A 165 -4.18 6.28 -19.60
CA LYS A 165 -4.26 7.75 -19.59
C LYS A 165 -5.17 8.33 -20.67
N ASP A 166 -5.64 7.53 -21.61
CA ASP A 166 -6.62 7.99 -22.59
C ASP A 166 -7.86 8.51 -21.86
N LYS A 167 -8.13 9.81 -22.01
CA LYS A 167 -9.24 10.49 -21.33
C LYS A 167 -10.60 9.88 -21.65
N THR A 168 -10.74 9.21 -22.79
CA THR A 168 -11.98 8.54 -23.19
C THR A 168 -12.30 7.32 -22.32
N ARG A 169 -11.31 6.74 -21.64
CA ARG A 169 -11.48 5.56 -20.78
C ARG A 169 -11.86 5.90 -19.34
N GLY A 170 -11.56 7.12 -18.87
CA GLY A 170 -11.90 7.53 -17.51
C GLY A 170 -11.22 6.72 -16.38
N VAL A 171 -10.07 6.09 -16.66
CA VAL A 171 -9.33 5.29 -15.66
C VAL A 171 -8.30 6.16 -14.95
N ARG A 172 -8.31 6.15 -13.62
CA ARG A 172 -7.34 6.88 -12.80
C ARG A 172 -6.54 5.92 -11.92
N VAL A 173 -5.44 5.43 -12.48
CA VAL A 173 -4.51 4.50 -11.80
C VAL A 173 -3.78 5.18 -10.66
N SER A 174 -3.72 4.52 -9.51
CA SER A 174 -2.89 4.87 -8.35
C SER A 174 -1.62 4.03 -8.29
N SER A 175 -1.70 2.72 -8.53
CA SER A 175 -0.54 1.82 -8.58
C SER A 175 -0.75 0.67 -9.57
N MET A 176 0.35 0.06 -10.02
CA MET A 176 0.32 -1.09 -10.94
C MET A 176 1.51 -1.99 -10.68
N LEU A 177 1.25 -3.21 -10.21
CA LEU A 177 2.26 -4.15 -9.74
C LEU A 177 2.02 -5.55 -10.32
N PRO A 178 3.04 -6.19 -10.92
CA PRO A 178 2.96 -7.60 -11.27
C PRO A 178 3.19 -8.45 -10.01
N VAL A 179 2.18 -9.22 -9.62
CA VAL A 179 2.17 -10.06 -8.42
C VAL A 179 1.86 -11.51 -8.75
N ARG A 180 2.17 -12.40 -7.81
CA ARG A 180 1.75 -13.79 -7.79
C ARG A 180 1.22 -14.10 -6.40
N PHE A 181 0.05 -14.70 -6.32
CA PHE A 181 -0.51 -15.06 -5.02
C PHE A 181 -0.09 -16.48 -4.64
N SER A 182 0.06 -16.73 -3.34
CA SER A 182 0.14 -18.08 -2.79
C SER A 182 -1.04 -18.32 -1.84
N THR A 183 -1.36 -19.59 -1.63
CA THR A 183 -2.23 -20.05 -0.54
C THR A 183 -1.52 -21.14 0.25
N PRO A 184 -1.81 -21.32 1.55
CA PRO A 184 -1.25 -22.42 2.32
C PRO A 184 -1.71 -23.78 1.78
N GLY A 185 -0.75 -24.65 1.46
CA GLY A 185 -0.99 -26.06 1.15
C GLY A 185 -1.29 -26.88 2.40
N GLU A 186 -1.61 -28.17 2.21
CA GLU A 186 -1.90 -29.10 3.31
C GLU A 186 -0.75 -29.25 4.31
N ASP A 187 0.49 -29.06 3.86
CA ASP A 187 1.69 -29.11 4.70
C ASP A 187 2.07 -27.74 5.30
N GLY A 188 1.21 -26.72 5.13
CA GLY A 188 1.42 -25.34 5.56
C GLY A 188 2.42 -24.56 4.71
N LYS A 189 2.93 -25.13 3.60
CA LYS A 189 3.82 -24.41 2.69
C LYS A 189 3.03 -23.61 1.66
N ASP A 190 3.61 -22.51 1.20
CA ASP A 190 3.05 -21.70 0.13
C ASP A 190 2.93 -22.49 -1.18
N VAL A 191 1.69 -22.60 -1.68
CA VAL A 191 1.36 -23.06 -3.02
C VAL A 191 1.05 -21.84 -3.86
N PHE A 192 1.93 -21.53 -4.81
CA PHE A 192 1.76 -20.39 -5.71
C PHE A 192 0.73 -20.67 -6.80
N ASP A 193 -0.08 -19.66 -7.11
CA ASP A 193 -0.97 -19.66 -8.27
C ASP A 193 -0.15 -19.87 -9.55
N ASP A 194 -0.70 -20.60 -10.52
CA ASP A 194 -0.02 -20.97 -11.76
C ASP A 194 0.23 -19.79 -12.71
N HIS A 195 -0.47 -18.69 -12.52
CA HIS A 195 -0.45 -17.50 -13.36
C HIS A 195 0.09 -16.26 -12.62
N ILE A 196 0.36 -15.21 -13.40
CA ILE A 196 0.73 -13.89 -12.86
C ILE A 196 -0.52 -13.01 -12.84
N VAL A 197 -0.60 -12.13 -11.85
CA VAL A 197 -1.63 -11.09 -11.79
C VAL A 197 -0.98 -9.74 -12.01
N LEU A 198 -1.45 -8.98 -12.99
CA LEU A 198 -1.21 -7.55 -13.03
C LEU A 198 -2.22 -6.86 -12.11
N TRP A 199 -1.75 -6.47 -10.93
CA TRP A 199 -2.57 -5.89 -9.88
C TRP A 199 -2.56 -4.38 -10.00
N ILE A 200 -3.69 -3.81 -10.43
CA ILE A 200 -3.85 -2.39 -10.71
C ILE A 200 -4.75 -1.79 -9.65
N SER A 201 -4.26 -0.78 -8.96
CA SER A 201 -5.08 0.02 -8.07
C SER A 201 -5.58 1.27 -8.80
N VAL A 202 -6.85 1.60 -8.59
CA VAL A 202 -7.47 2.85 -9.02
C VAL A 202 -7.84 3.70 -7.81
N HIS A 203 -7.89 5.01 -8.02
CA HIS A 203 -8.34 5.92 -6.99
C HIS A 203 -9.83 5.65 -6.66
N PRO A 204 -10.19 5.56 -5.37
CA PRO A 204 -11.56 5.30 -4.96
C PRO A 204 -12.54 6.30 -5.57
N ASN A 205 -13.70 5.82 -6.04
CA ASN A 205 -14.78 6.65 -6.62
C ASN A 205 -14.39 7.47 -7.86
N THR A 206 -13.35 7.08 -8.59
CA THR A 206 -12.90 7.82 -9.79
C THR A 206 -12.95 7.04 -11.09
N THR A 207 -13.18 5.73 -11.03
CA THR A 207 -13.15 4.85 -12.20
C THR A 207 -14.32 3.89 -12.12
N GLU A 208 -15.02 3.71 -13.23
CA GLU A 208 -16.15 2.78 -13.35
C GLU A 208 -15.67 1.36 -13.62
N GLU A 209 -16.40 0.35 -13.13
CA GLU A 209 -16.05 -1.07 -13.31
C GLU A 209 -16.02 -1.46 -14.80
N THR A 210 -16.89 -0.86 -15.62
CA THR A 210 -16.93 -1.07 -17.07
C THR A 210 -15.66 -0.56 -17.76
N ALA A 211 -15.09 0.56 -17.32
CA ALA A 211 -13.84 1.07 -17.86
C ALA A 211 -12.66 0.12 -17.62
N CYS A 212 -12.61 -0.48 -16.42
CA CYS A 212 -11.63 -1.52 -16.09
C CYS A 212 -11.80 -2.76 -16.97
N ARG A 213 -13.04 -3.26 -17.09
CA ARG A 213 -13.37 -4.41 -17.94
C ARG A 213 -12.95 -4.18 -19.39
N ASP A 214 -13.30 -3.02 -19.95
CA ASP A 214 -13.07 -2.70 -21.36
C ASP A 214 -11.57 -2.45 -21.66
N ALA A 215 -10.76 -2.18 -20.64
CA ALA A 215 -9.30 -2.06 -20.78
C ALA A 215 -8.56 -3.42 -20.75
N ASN A 216 -9.17 -4.48 -20.22
CA ASN A 216 -8.49 -5.76 -19.98
C ASN A 216 -7.91 -6.37 -21.26
N ALA A 217 -8.68 -6.40 -22.36
CA ALA A 217 -8.23 -7.01 -23.61
C ALA A 217 -6.97 -6.32 -24.18
N ASP A 218 -6.94 -4.99 -24.14
CA ASP A 218 -5.81 -4.20 -24.64
C ASP A 218 -4.57 -4.36 -23.76
N ILE A 219 -4.75 -4.41 -22.44
CA ILE A 219 -3.65 -4.68 -21.49
C ILE A 219 -3.05 -6.07 -21.73
N LEU A 220 -3.89 -7.09 -21.85
CA LEU A 220 -3.45 -8.46 -22.12
C LEU A 220 -2.74 -8.56 -23.47
N ALA A 221 -3.19 -7.82 -24.48
CA ALA A 221 -2.52 -7.73 -25.76
C ALA A 221 -1.12 -7.11 -25.65
N ILE A 222 -0.95 -6.04 -24.86
CA ILE A 222 0.37 -5.44 -24.58
C ILE A 222 1.29 -6.44 -23.89
N LEU A 223 0.79 -7.14 -22.85
CA LEU A 223 1.58 -8.15 -22.12
C LEU A 223 2.01 -9.30 -23.04
N SER A 224 1.08 -9.80 -23.87
CA SER A 224 1.35 -10.88 -24.83
C SER A 224 2.35 -10.46 -25.91
N LYS A 225 2.27 -9.22 -26.42
CA LYS A 225 3.24 -8.63 -27.36
C LYS A 225 4.66 -8.64 -26.80
N HIS A 226 4.82 -8.51 -25.48
CA HIS A 226 6.11 -8.53 -24.78
C HIS A 226 6.48 -9.92 -24.23
N GLY A 227 5.81 -10.98 -24.68
CA GLY A 227 6.11 -12.36 -24.33
C GLY A 227 5.68 -12.76 -22.92
N VAL A 228 4.83 -11.96 -22.26
CA VAL A 228 4.25 -12.31 -20.97
C VAL A 228 2.91 -13.01 -21.23
N GLN A 229 2.91 -14.33 -21.06
CA GLN A 229 1.73 -15.17 -21.23
C GLN A 229 1.18 -15.59 -19.87
N ASP A 230 -0.06 -16.09 -19.86
CA ASP A 230 -0.76 -16.57 -18.66
C ASP A 230 -0.81 -15.52 -17.54
N VAL A 231 -1.42 -14.38 -17.88
CA VAL A 231 -1.61 -13.25 -16.96
C VAL A 231 -3.10 -12.95 -16.80
N ALA A 232 -3.52 -12.64 -15.59
CA ALA A 232 -4.80 -12.02 -15.30
C ALA A 232 -4.60 -10.54 -14.91
N VAL A 233 -5.56 -9.68 -15.22
CA VAL A 233 -5.59 -8.29 -14.77
C VAL A 233 -6.60 -8.18 -13.66
N HIS A 234 -6.16 -7.77 -12.47
CA HIS A 234 -7.04 -7.54 -11.33
C HIS A 234 -7.01 -6.07 -10.94
N TRP A 235 -8.20 -5.50 -10.77
CA TRP A 235 -8.42 -4.12 -10.39
C TRP A 235 -8.87 -4.07 -8.93
N ILE A 236 -8.27 -3.17 -8.15
CA ILE A 236 -8.67 -2.87 -6.78
C ILE A 236 -8.87 -1.38 -6.61
N GLU A 237 -9.69 -0.98 -5.65
CA GLU A 237 -9.63 0.39 -5.15
C GLU A 237 -8.51 0.53 -4.13
N GLY A 238 -7.71 1.59 -4.25
CA GLY A 238 -6.64 1.87 -3.29
C GLY A 238 -6.33 3.36 -3.25
N ALA A 239 -6.47 3.93 -2.06
CA ALA A 239 -6.08 5.30 -1.79
C ALA A 239 -4.54 5.39 -1.73
N VAL A 240 -3.98 6.38 -2.43
CA VAL A 240 -2.56 6.72 -2.27
C VAL A 240 -2.43 7.50 -0.98
N GLU A 241 -1.89 6.88 0.05
CA GLU A 241 -1.45 7.58 1.24
C GLU A 241 -0.03 8.08 1.01
N ARG A 242 0.16 9.39 1.08
CA ARG A 242 1.51 9.95 1.13
C ARG A 242 2.08 9.58 2.50
N LEU A 243 3.10 8.73 2.51
CA LEU A 243 4.02 8.60 3.63
C LEU A 243 4.90 9.85 3.72
N GLY A 244 4.26 11.01 3.86
CA GLY A 244 4.94 12.26 4.14
C GLY A 244 5.19 12.30 5.64
N GLY A 245 6.46 12.20 6.05
CA GLY A 245 6.86 12.84 7.29
C GLY A 245 6.56 14.35 7.20
N PRO A 246 6.49 15.06 8.33
CA PRO A 246 6.36 16.52 8.34
C PRO A 246 7.27 17.19 7.31
N PRO A 247 6.84 18.29 6.65
CA PRO A 247 7.59 18.96 5.59
C PRO A 247 9.03 19.37 5.97
N GLU A 248 9.37 19.36 7.26
CA GLU A 248 10.73 19.62 7.77
C GLU A 248 11.67 18.40 7.72
N MET A 249 11.16 17.17 7.56
CA MET A 249 11.98 15.94 7.63
C MET A 249 12.74 15.60 6.35
N MET A 250 12.37 16.18 5.21
CA MET A 250 13.19 16.12 3.99
C MET A 250 13.24 17.50 3.37
N SER A 251 14.42 18.15 3.42
CA SER A 251 14.66 19.38 2.68
C SER A 251 14.37 19.11 1.20
N VAL A 252 13.57 19.97 0.56
CA VAL A 252 13.35 19.92 -0.89
C VAL A 252 14.73 19.91 -1.57
N ALA A 253 15.08 18.80 -2.20
CA ALA A 253 16.32 18.71 -2.96
C ALA A 253 16.25 19.71 -4.11
N SER A 254 17.29 20.54 -4.25
CA SER A 254 17.41 21.43 -5.40
C SER A 254 17.44 20.57 -6.67
N ASP A 255 16.57 20.88 -7.64
CA ASP A 255 16.40 20.12 -8.89
C ASP A 255 17.70 20.07 -9.73
N THR A 256 18.68 20.91 -9.39
CA THR A 256 19.99 21.02 -10.05
C THR A 256 21.10 20.20 -9.40
N ASP A 257 20.97 19.74 -8.16
CA ASP A 257 21.97 18.86 -7.53
C ASP A 257 21.35 18.05 -6.37
N PRO A 258 20.90 16.82 -6.64
CA PRO A 258 20.33 15.96 -5.61
C PRO A 258 21.37 15.37 -4.65
N THR A 259 22.66 15.68 -4.81
CA THR A 259 23.76 15.13 -3.99
C THR A 259 24.38 16.11 -3.00
N GLN A 260 23.90 17.36 -2.97
CA GLN A 260 24.48 18.46 -2.16
C GLN A 260 24.65 18.13 -0.66
N TYR A 261 23.85 17.21 -0.10
CA TYR A 261 23.85 16.87 1.32
C TYR A 261 24.50 15.51 1.65
N ILE A 262 25.06 14.80 0.66
CA ILE A 262 25.81 13.57 0.91
C ILE A 262 27.29 13.95 1.04
N ARG A 263 27.81 13.97 2.27
CA ARG A 263 29.26 13.96 2.56
C ARG A 263 29.61 12.70 3.32
#